data_AF-A0A174A516-F1
#
_entry.id   AF-A0A174A516-F1
#
_cell.length_a   1.000
_cell.length_b   1.000
_cell.length_c   1.000
_cell.angle_alpha   90.00
_cell.angle_beta   90.00
_cell.angle_gamma   90.00
#
_symmetry.space_group_name_H-M   'P 1'
#
loop_
_entity.id
_entity.type
_entity.pdbx_description
1 polymer ?
#
loop_
_entity_poly.entity_id
_entity_poly.type
_entity_poly.pdbx_seq_one_letter_code
_entity_poly.pdbx_strand_id
1 'polypeptide(L)'
;MNKETMKQGMIKVLNMYDIPWGNSAIDKIINTWADNKAPLIELLRHHPNWNDEKCYVAFDQNIKGQPDEEKIYNFINWMIIKGRRTDALFALRDYREQLLDERTASLIKECYPDIKGISAGQKTSRAVKKICTLIGITSNTYSDFEKRYAKYSDAINPLDVVRHTILSVNPVDYLLSSNGNSWSSCHTLDKNNPNGFSGCHCSGTMSYLLDGTTMVYYQVDKEYDGNDLEFEPKIIRQLFHYKDGILVQGRLYPQCNDGKNSLYTPIRAQLQKIIADCLVAPNLWRKKGGTSACCSVINSEGTHYRDYECQSECSVSKIVKMIPKGRVDNRHMTVGHDIYCVKCGDWHDMESILLCEDCYDNYGDSESHRCCDCGDRYDEDEMYCINGEWYCSGCSTYCDHCGERVPNSSIHYYGELDEDICDECISEDFSTCDCCGKLTNNDDLTYIESTDENVCGRCLENKYAYVDTEDEYYPIEKVNTCVCGQTYLIEEGDKGLCPDCIEEETGDE
;
A
#
# COMPACT_ATOMS: atom_id res chain seq x y z
N MET A 1 -7.33 18.94 15.11
CA MET A 1 -6.88 17.88 14.19
C MET A 1 -7.37 18.19 12.79
N ASN A 2 -6.45 18.38 11.84
CA ASN A 2 -6.78 18.68 10.46
C ASN A 2 -6.80 17.40 9.62
N LYS A 3 -7.99 16.81 9.42
CA LYS A 3 -8.16 15.59 8.60
C LYS A 3 -7.67 15.80 7.16
N GLU A 4 -7.81 17.00 6.62
CA GLU A 4 -7.38 17.32 5.26
C GLU A 4 -5.85 17.26 5.13
N THR A 5 -5.10 17.81 6.09
CA THR A 5 -3.62 17.68 6.10
C THR A 5 -3.19 16.22 6.13
N MET A 6 -3.84 15.39 6.95
CA MET A 6 -3.52 13.96 7.05
C MET A 6 -3.83 13.21 5.75
N LYS A 7 -4.97 13.53 5.11
CA LYS A 7 -5.36 13.02 3.80
C LYS A 7 -4.34 13.37 2.73
N GLN A 8 -3.93 14.64 2.64
CA GLN A 8 -2.95 15.08 1.64
C GLN A 8 -1.57 14.44 1.87
N GLY A 9 -1.17 14.25 3.13
CA GLY A 9 0.04 13.51 3.47
C GLY A 9 -0.01 12.06 2.99
N MET A 10 -1.13 11.37 3.23
CA MET A 10 -1.35 10.00 2.77
C MET A 10 -1.31 9.90 1.23
N ILE A 11 -2.02 10.78 0.52
CA ILE A 11 -2.01 10.83 -0.94
C ILE A 11 -0.60 11.05 -1.49
N LYS A 12 0.18 11.96 -0.87
CA LYS A 12 1.58 12.19 -1.25
C LYS A 12 2.44 10.93 -1.14
N VAL A 13 2.23 10.10 -0.11
CA VAL A 13 2.93 8.82 0.03
C VAL A 13 2.51 7.83 -1.06
N LEU A 14 1.21 7.69 -1.33
CA LEU A 14 0.72 6.76 -2.35
C LEU A 14 1.24 7.15 -3.74
N ASN A 15 1.27 8.44 -4.07
CA ASN A 15 1.86 8.94 -5.31
C ASN A 15 3.38 8.73 -5.37
N MET A 16 4.09 8.80 -4.25
CA MET A 16 5.54 8.57 -4.21
C MET A 16 5.93 7.14 -4.61
N TYR A 17 5.04 6.19 -4.37
CA TYR A 17 5.26 4.77 -4.64
C TYR A 17 4.46 4.24 -5.82
N ASP A 18 3.84 5.13 -6.59
CA ASP A 18 2.92 4.76 -7.67
C ASP A 18 1.94 3.68 -7.16
N ILE A 19 1.11 4.04 -6.18
CA ILE A 19 0.02 3.18 -5.68
C ILE A 19 -1.28 3.90 -6.04
N PRO A 20 -2.21 3.25 -6.77
CA PRO A 20 -3.44 3.90 -7.22
C PRO A 20 -4.34 4.08 -6.02
N TRP A 21 -5.11 5.17 -6.02
CA TRP A 21 -5.98 5.49 -4.91
C TRP A 21 -7.27 6.16 -5.38
N GLY A 22 -8.33 6.02 -4.59
CA GLY A 22 -9.62 6.64 -4.83
C GLY A 22 -9.95 7.61 -3.71
N ASN A 23 -10.44 8.79 -4.06
CA ASN A 23 -10.68 9.84 -3.06
C ASN A 23 -11.64 9.39 -1.93
N SER A 24 -12.72 8.66 -2.27
CA SER A 24 -13.66 8.11 -1.30
C SER A 24 -13.02 7.08 -0.36
N ALA A 25 -12.11 6.24 -0.87
CA ALA A 25 -11.38 5.26 -0.10
C ALA A 25 -10.44 5.94 0.92
N ILE A 26 -9.71 6.97 0.50
CA ILE A 26 -8.85 7.75 1.40
C ILE A 26 -9.69 8.48 2.45
N ASP A 27 -10.83 9.07 2.09
CA ASP A 27 -11.73 9.70 3.06
C ASP A 27 -12.24 8.69 4.10
N LYS A 28 -12.60 7.47 3.69
CA LYS A 28 -12.98 6.38 4.61
C LYS A 28 -11.83 6.05 5.57
N ILE A 29 -10.62 5.82 5.04
CA ILE A 29 -9.44 5.47 5.84
C ILE A 29 -9.10 6.57 6.86
N ILE A 30 -9.09 7.83 6.45
CA ILE A 30 -8.78 8.97 7.33
C ILE A 30 -9.87 9.16 8.39
N ASN A 31 -11.15 8.92 8.06
CA ASN A 31 -12.22 8.96 9.05
C ASN A 31 -12.09 7.83 10.07
N THR A 32 -11.83 6.60 9.63
CA THR A 32 -11.59 5.46 10.54
C THR A 32 -10.36 5.70 11.42
N TRP A 33 -9.25 6.17 10.86
CA TRP A 33 -8.06 6.57 11.63
C TRP A 33 -8.41 7.62 12.69
N ALA A 34 -9.12 8.67 12.32
CA ALA A 34 -9.48 9.76 13.22
C ALA A 34 -10.32 9.28 14.40
N ASP A 35 -11.29 8.41 14.15
CA ASP A 35 -12.19 7.88 15.16
C ASP A 35 -11.45 6.90 16.09
N ASN A 36 -10.67 5.98 15.52
CA ASN A 36 -9.97 4.96 16.29
C ASN A 36 -8.78 5.53 17.07
N LYS A 37 -8.03 6.49 16.52
CA LYS A 37 -6.89 7.15 17.20
C LYS A 37 -7.30 8.24 18.19
N ALA A 38 -8.58 8.65 18.22
CA ALA A 38 -9.05 9.72 19.10
C ALA A 38 -8.57 9.59 20.55
N PRO A 39 -8.60 8.41 21.21
CA PRO A 39 -8.11 8.27 22.58
C PRO A 39 -6.61 8.53 22.76
N LEU A 40 -5.79 8.12 21.79
CA LEU A 40 -4.34 8.39 21.81
C LEU A 40 -4.06 9.87 21.55
N ILE A 41 -4.79 10.47 20.61
CA ILE A 41 -4.67 11.89 20.28
C ILE A 41 -5.06 12.74 21.50
N GLU A 42 -6.15 12.40 22.18
CA GLU A 42 -6.60 13.08 23.39
C GLU A 42 -5.56 12.96 24.52
N LEU A 43 -4.99 11.76 24.70
CA LEU A 43 -3.90 11.57 25.65
C LEU A 43 -2.69 12.46 25.31
N LEU A 44 -2.17 12.33 24.10
CA LEU A 44 -0.92 12.99 23.69
C LEU A 44 -1.05 14.51 23.58
N ARG A 45 -2.26 15.05 23.36
CA ARG A 45 -2.54 16.50 23.43
C ARG A 45 -2.13 17.16 24.74
N HIS A 46 -2.04 16.40 25.83
CA HIS A 46 -1.60 16.91 27.12
C HIS A 46 -0.08 17.12 27.19
N HIS A 47 0.68 16.63 26.21
CA HIS A 47 2.12 16.86 26.15
C HIS A 47 2.43 18.29 25.66
N PRO A 48 3.37 19.03 26.29
CA PRO A 48 3.66 20.42 25.93
C PRO A 48 4.18 20.61 24.49
N ASN A 49 4.72 19.56 23.89
CA ASN A 49 5.25 19.58 22.52
C ASN A 49 4.33 18.86 21.51
N TRP A 50 3.06 18.67 21.85
CA TRP A 50 2.08 18.14 20.89
C TRP A 50 1.87 19.12 19.73
N ASN A 51 1.82 18.59 18.51
CA ASN A 51 1.49 19.33 17.30
C ASN A 51 0.13 18.85 16.77
N ASP A 52 -0.90 19.70 16.86
CA ASP A 52 -2.27 19.39 16.40
C ASP A 52 -2.43 19.29 14.88
N GLU A 53 -1.54 19.93 14.11
CA GLU A 53 -1.52 19.84 12.65
C GLU A 53 -0.90 18.53 12.21
N LYS A 54 0.21 18.12 12.86
CA LYS A 54 0.99 16.95 12.47
C LYS A 54 0.64 15.67 13.23
N CYS A 55 -0.16 15.76 14.28
CA CYS A 55 -0.58 14.62 15.12
C CYS A 55 0.59 13.81 15.72
N TYR A 56 1.62 14.51 16.19
CA TYR A 56 2.74 13.91 16.91
C TYR A 56 3.26 14.80 18.03
N VAL A 57 4.08 14.22 18.90
CA VAL A 57 4.97 14.92 19.82
C VAL A 57 6.37 14.92 19.23
N ALA A 58 6.99 16.09 19.08
CA ALA A 58 8.36 16.22 18.58
C ALA A 58 9.26 17.00 19.57
N PHE A 59 10.50 16.56 19.74
CA PHE A 59 11.50 17.25 20.57
C PHE A 59 12.92 16.80 20.25
N ASP A 60 13.89 17.62 20.64
CA ASP A 60 15.30 17.28 20.52
C ASP A 60 15.78 16.39 21.66
N GLN A 61 16.54 15.36 21.31
CA GLN A 61 17.16 14.46 22.27
C GLN A 61 18.66 14.38 22.04
N ASN A 62 19.42 14.59 23.11
CA ASN A 62 20.85 14.26 23.16
C ASN A 62 21.00 12.73 23.29
N ILE A 63 21.45 12.09 22.23
CA ILE A 63 21.76 10.66 22.21
C ILE A 63 23.23 10.50 22.56
N LYS A 64 23.48 9.84 23.69
CA LYS A 64 24.84 9.51 24.10
C LYS A 64 25.45 8.50 23.14
N GLY A 65 26.62 8.82 22.61
CA GLY A 65 27.39 7.89 21.79
C GLY A 65 27.62 6.57 22.54
N GLN A 66 27.40 5.43 21.87
CA GLN A 66 27.68 4.11 22.44
C GLN A 66 28.99 3.56 21.87
N PRO A 67 29.87 2.97 22.70
CA PRO A 67 31.11 2.40 22.22
C PRO A 67 30.88 1.23 21.25
N ASP A 68 31.71 1.11 20.22
CA ASP A 68 31.65 -0.02 19.28
C ASP A 68 32.51 -1.18 19.80
N GLU A 69 31.84 -2.12 20.46
CA GLU A 69 32.47 -3.26 21.14
C GLU A 69 33.36 -4.09 20.22
N GLU A 70 32.91 -4.35 19.00
CA GLU A 70 33.59 -5.22 18.06
C GLU A 70 34.88 -4.55 17.57
N LYS A 71 34.81 -3.26 17.21
CA LYS A 71 36.01 -2.50 16.81
C LYS A 71 37.00 -2.35 17.96
N ILE A 72 36.51 -2.14 19.19
CA ILE A 72 37.35 -2.12 20.39
C ILE A 72 38.06 -3.46 20.56
N TYR A 73 37.30 -4.55 20.56
CA TYR A 73 37.83 -5.91 20.70
C TYR A 73 38.88 -6.22 19.63
N ASN A 74 38.56 -5.95 18.36
CA ASN A 74 39.41 -6.24 17.22
C ASN A 74 40.74 -5.49 17.27
N PHE A 75 40.74 -4.21 17.67
CA PHE A 75 41.96 -3.44 17.79
C PHE A 75 42.86 -3.92 18.93
N ILE A 76 42.28 -4.14 20.12
CA ILE A 76 43.06 -4.59 21.27
C ILE A 76 43.56 -6.03 21.07
N ASN A 77 42.75 -6.91 20.46
CA ASN A 77 43.17 -8.26 20.11
C ASN A 77 44.32 -8.24 19.08
N TRP A 78 44.30 -7.33 18.11
CA TRP A 78 45.42 -7.12 17.20
C TRP A 78 46.70 -6.68 17.94
N MET A 79 46.59 -5.80 18.94
CA MET A 79 47.73 -5.43 19.79
C MET A 79 48.28 -6.64 20.57
N ILE A 80 47.42 -7.51 21.08
CA ILE A 80 47.83 -8.74 21.79
C ILE A 80 48.59 -9.68 20.84
N ILE A 81 48.11 -9.84 19.60
CA ILE A 81 48.73 -10.73 18.60
C ILE A 81 50.08 -10.20 18.11
N LYS A 82 50.20 -8.88 17.90
CA LYS A 82 51.42 -8.26 17.36
C LYS A 82 52.45 -7.87 18.42
N GLY A 83 51.99 -7.62 19.64
CA GLY A 83 52.83 -7.28 20.78
C GLY A 83 52.93 -8.43 21.78
N ARG A 84 52.75 -8.10 23.05
CA ARG A 84 52.77 -9.05 24.16
C ARG A 84 51.39 -9.10 24.83
N ARG A 85 50.96 -10.31 25.15
CA ARG A 85 49.78 -10.59 25.97
C ARG A 85 50.00 -10.12 27.42
N THR A 86 49.17 -9.20 27.91
CA THR A 86 49.19 -8.66 29.29
C THR A 86 47.77 -8.56 29.85
N ASP A 87 47.64 -8.57 31.17
CA ASP A 87 46.35 -8.44 31.85
C ASP A 87 45.70 -7.08 31.57
N ALA A 88 46.50 -6.03 31.42
CA ALA A 88 46.03 -4.71 31.00
C ALA A 88 45.37 -4.74 29.62
N LEU A 89 45.94 -5.45 28.63
CA LEU A 89 45.30 -5.57 27.31
C LEU A 89 44.04 -6.44 27.36
N PHE A 90 43.98 -7.47 28.20
CA PHE A 90 42.72 -8.20 28.40
C PHE A 90 41.62 -7.31 28.98
N ALA A 91 41.94 -6.55 30.02
CA ALA A 91 40.99 -5.62 30.61
C ALA A 91 40.50 -4.58 29.58
N LEU A 92 41.42 -4.03 28.77
CA LEU A 92 41.11 -3.03 27.75
C LEU A 92 40.27 -3.58 26.59
N ARG A 93 40.35 -4.87 26.30
CA ARG A 93 39.60 -5.52 25.20
C ARG A 93 38.09 -5.48 25.44
N ASP A 94 37.70 -5.61 26.69
CA ASP A 94 36.29 -5.61 27.12
C ASP A 94 35.90 -4.28 27.80
N TYR A 95 36.78 -3.27 27.73
CA TYR A 95 36.57 -1.95 28.31
C TYR A 95 35.68 -1.08 27.42
N ARG A 96 34.76 -0.33 28.03
CA ARG A 96 33.76 0.48 27.33
C ARG A 96 33.73 1.94 27.76
N GLU A 97 34.50 2.31 28.77
CA GLU A 97 34.51 3.68 29.27
C GLU A 97 35.45 4.57 28.45
N GLN A 98 34.98 5.77 28.11
CA GLN A 98 35.78 6.77 27.38
C GLN A 98 36.98 7.25 28.22
N LEU A 99 36.83 7.21 29.54
CA LEU A 99 37.85 7.61 30.51
C LEU A 99 38.28 6.39 31.33
N LEU A 100 39.58 6.27 31.61
CA LEU A 100 40.11 5.22 32.47
C LEU A 100 39.63 5.38 33.91
N ASP A 101 39.11 4.30 34.48
CA ASP A 101 38.93 4.16 35.93
C ASP A 101 40.26 3.88 36.64
N GLU A 102 40.23 4.00 37.97
CA GLU A 102 41.39 3.79 38.84
C GLU A 102 41.98 2.38 38.73
N ARG A 103 41.11 1.37 38.59
CA ARG A 103 41.51 -0.04 38.52
C ARG A 103 42.32 -0.30 37.25
N THR A 104 41.81 0.13 36.11
CA THR A 104 42.40 -0.10 34.79
C THR A 104 43.66 0.73 34.63
N ALA A 105 43.67 1.98 35.11
CA ALA A 105 44.87 2.81 35.12
C ALA A 105 46.00 2.19 35.96
N SER A 106 45.68 1.59 37.11
CA SER A 106 46.65 0.90 37.97
C SER A 106 47.19 -0.37 37.31
N LEU A 107 46.31 -1.18 36.73
CA LEU A 107 46.67 -2.40 36.01
C LEU A 107 47.61 -2.13 34.83
N ILE A 108 47.36 -1.05 34.08
CA ILE A 108 48.25 -0.61 32.99
C ILE A 108 49.65 -0.30 33.52
N LYS A 109 49.77 0.42 34.65
CA LYS A 109 51.08 0.76 35.25
C LYS A 109 51.83 -0.47 35.75
N GLU A 110 51.12 -1.44 36.31
CA GLU A 110 51.70 -2.71 36.76
C GLU A 110 52.24 -3.53 35.57
N CYS A 111 51.46 -3.65 34.50
CA CYS A 111 51.86 -4.39 33.30
C CYS A 111 52.96 -3.68 32.49
N TYR A 112 53.03 -2.35 32.58
CA TYR A 112 53.97 -1.52 31.82
C TYR A 112 54.67 -0.49 32.74
N PRO A 113 55.64 -0.90 33.58
CA PRO A 113 56.27 -0.01 34.56
C PRO A 113 56.94 1.25 33.96
N ASP A 114 57.41 1.15 32.72
CA ASP A 114 58.07 2.23 32.00
C ASP A 114 57.10 3.23 31.35
N ILE A 115 55.78 2.95 31.38
CA ILE A 115 54.78 3.83 30.77
C ILE A 115 54.57 5.10 31.61
N LYS A 116 54.77 6.27 30.98
CA LYS A 116 54.63 7.56 31.67
C LYS A 116 53.27 8.23 31.43
N GLY A 117 52.79 8.89 32.48
CA GLY A 117 51.60 9.74 32.44
C GLY A 117 50.30 8.99 32.18
N ILE A 118 50.14 7.80 32.75
CA ILE A 118 48.84 7.12 32.86
C ILE A 118 48.17 7.54 34.16
N SER A 119 46.90 7.95 34.10
CA SER A 119 46.09 8.30 35.27
C SER A 119 44.63 7.96 35.05
N ALA A 120 43.90 7.76 36.14
CA ALA A 120 42.44 7.73 36.09
C ALA A 120 41.91 9.07 35.54
N GLY A 121 40.76 9.03 34.86
CA GLY A 121 40.17 10.19 34.17
C GLY A 121 40.84 10.55 32.84
N GLN A 122 41.93 9.88 32.44
CA GLN A 122 42.52 10.07 31.12
C GLN A 122 41.67 9.38 30.06
N LYS A 123 41.53 9.99 28.86
CA LYS A 123 40.93 9.33 27.69
C LYS A 123 41.58 7.96 27.43
N THR A 124 40.76 6.92 27.36
CA THR A 124 41.18 5.53 27.14
C THR A 124 41.97 5.39 25.85
N SER A 125 41.52 6.02 24.75
CA SER A 125 42.25 5.99 23.47
C SER A 125 43.68 6.52 23.58
N ARG A 126 43.89 7.60 24.33
CA ARG A 126 45.22 8.16 24.58
C ARG A 126 46.10 7.22 25.39
N ALA A 127 45.55 6.51 26.36
CA ALA A 127 46.30 5.52 27.14
C ALA A 127 46.72 4.35 26.23
N VAL A 128 45.80 3.86 25.39
CA VAL A 128 46.10 2.81 24.43
C VAL A 128 47.15 3.24 23.40
N LYS A 129 47.10 4.47 22.88
CA LYS A 129 48.16 4.97 21.97
C LYS A 129 49.54 4.96 22.63
N LYS A 130 49.63 5.31 23.91
CA LYS A 130 50.90 5.23 24.67
C LYS A 130 51.40 3.79 24.81
N ILE A 131 50.50 2.84 25.07
CA ILE A 131 50.85 1.41 25.11
C ILE A 131 51.37 0.98 23.73
N CYS A 132 50.67 1.31 22.64
CA CYS A 132 51.11 1.03 21.27
C CYS A 132 52.53 1.54 21.00
N THR A 133 52.82 2.80 21.35
CA THR A 133 54.16 3.38 21.22
C THR A 133 55.21 2.61 22.04
N LEU A 134 54.91 2.28 23.28
CA LEU A 134 55.84 1.56 24.16
C LEU A 134 56.16 0.15 23.64
N ILE A 135 55.18 -0.56 23.09
CA ILE A 135 55.35 -1.93 22.57
C ILE A 135 55.74 -1.97 21.08
N GLY A 136 56.06 -0.83 20.47
CA GLY A 136 56.56 -0.75 19.09
C GLY A 136 55.50 -0.92 18.00
N ILE A 137 54.20 -0.90 18.35
CA ILE A 137 53.11 -0.91 17.37
C ILE A 137 52.82 0.53 16.95
N THR A 138 53.49 0.98 15.89
CA THR A 138 53.41 2.36 15.39
C THR A 138 53.33 2.40 13.87
N SER A 139 53.13 3.57 13.28
CA SER A 139 53.16 3.79 11.82
C SER A 139 54.49 3.37 11.16
N ASN A 140 55.60 3.39 11.92
CA ASN A 140 56.91 2.96 11.42
C ASN A 140 57.01 1.43 11.30
N THR A 141 56.20 0.70 12.08
CA THR A 141 56.20 -0.78 12.11
C THR A 141 55.05 -1.35 11.28
N TYR A 142 53.91 -0.66 11.25
CA TYR A 142 52.69 -1.09 10.57
C TYR A 142 52.09 0.07 9.78
N SER A 143 52.08 -0.05 8.45
CA SER A 143 51.59 1.01 7.55
C SER A 143 50.10 1.34 7.74
N ASP A 144 49.30 0.39 8.24
CA ASP A 144 47.87 0.57 8.49
C ASP A 144 47.55 1.00 9.94
N PHE A 145 48.55 1.26 10.78
CA PHE A 145 48.38 1.60 12.19
C PHE A 145 47.45 2.80 12.41
N GLU A 146 47.70 3.94 11.77
CA GLU A 146 46.90 5.15 12.01
C GLU A 146 45.44 4.95 11.59
N LYS A 147 45.19 4.19 10.51
CA LYS A 147 43.84 3.81 10.09
C LYS A 147 43.14 2.94 11.13
N ARG A 148 43.82 1.94 11.69
CA ARG A 148 43.27 1.06 12.74
C ARG A 148 43.03 1.82 14.05
N TYR A 149 43.99 2.67 14.44
CA TYR A 149 43.90 3.46 15.66
C TYR A 149 42.79 4.51 15.58
N ALA A 150 42.60 5.17 14.43
CA ALA A 150 41.47 6.09 14.24
C ALA A 150 40.14 5.38 14.45
N LYS A 151 39.92 4.23 13.80
CA LYS A 151 38.73 3.40 13.99
C LYS A 151 38.50 3.01 15.45
N TYR A 152 39.56 2.63 16.16
CA TYR A 152 39.49 2.32 17.60
C TYR A 152 39.16 3.55 18.45
N SER A 153 39.78 4.69 18.15
CA SER A 153 39.57 5.94 18.88
C SER A 153 38.13 6.43 18.76
N ASP A 154 37.55 6.34 17.55
CA ASP A 154 36.14 6.67 17.30
C ASP A 154 35.21 5.66 17.98
N ALA A 155 35.59 4.37 17.97
CA ALA A 155 34.84 3.30 18.61
C ALA A 155 34.75 3.46 20.14
N ILE A 156 35.83 3.86 20.83
CA ILE A 156 35.83 4.04 22.29
C ILE A 156 35.42 5.45 22.74
N ASN A 157 35.44 6.44 21.86
CA ASN A 157 34.99 7.81 22.14
C ASN A 157 33.91 8.25 21.13
N PRO A 158 32.75 7.58 21.11
CA PRO A 158 31.66 7.95 20.23
C PRO A 158 31.18 9.38 20.56
N LEU A 159 30.82 10.15 19.54
CA LEU A 159 30.28 11.50 19.70
C LEU A 159 28.83 11.43 20.21
N ASP A 160 28.48 12.37 21.09
CA ASP A 160 27.08 12.64 21.41
C ASP A 160 26.43 13.34 20.21
N VAL A 161 25.20 12.94 19.89
CA VAL A 161 24.48 13.46 18.72
C VAL A 161 23.11 13.94 19.16
N VAL A 162 22.72 15.12 18.69
CA VAL A 162 21.34 15.60 18.86
C VAL A 162 20.49 15.01 17.74
N ARG A 163 19.29 14.55 18.06
CA ARG A 163 18.32 14.06 17.06
C ARG A 163 16.94 14.64 17.32
N HIS A 164 16.18 14.88 16.25
CA HIS A 164 14.74 15.05 16.37
C HIS A 164 14.14 13.69 16.76
N THR A 165 13.38 13.66 17.84
CA THR A 165 12.69 12.48 18.36
C THR A 165 11.19 12.69 18.29
N ILE A 166 10.48 11.72 17.70
CA ILE A 166 9.06 11.83 17.41
C ILE A 166 8.31 10.65 18.03
N LEU A 167 7.17 10.95 18.65
CA LEU A 167 6.12 9.98 19.00
C LEU A 167 4.85 10.36 18.25
N SER A 168 4.46 9.53 17.29
CA SER A 168 3.49 9.89 16.26
C SER A 168 2.26 8.98 16.23
N VAL A 169 1.13 9.59 15.89
CA VAL A 169 -0.07 8.93 15.38
C VAL A 169 -0.47 9.50 14.00
N ASN A 170 0.44 10.17 13.30
CA ASN A 170 0.26 10.68 11.94
C ASN A 170 0.16 9.53 10.93
N PRO A 171 -0.81 9.54 10.00
CA PRO A 171 -0.93 8.51 8.96
C PRO A 171 0.32 8.24 8.12
N VAL A 172 1.05 9.29 7.77
CA VAL A 172 2.28 9.20 6.97
C VAL A 172 3.34 8.37 7.70
N ASP A 173 3.45 8.53 9.03
CA ASP A 173 4.44 7.80 9.83
C ASP A 173 4.19 6.30 9.90
N TYR A 174 2.93 5.85 9.76
CA TYR A 174 2.63 4.41 9.66
C TYR A 174 3.05 3.86 8.30
N LEU A 175 2.63 4.52 7.21
CA LEU A 175 2.96 4.12 5.85
C LEU A 175 4.47 4.12 5.59
N LEU A 176 5.18 5.11 6.14
CA LEU A 176 6.62 5.25 6.00
C LEU A 176 7.40 4.65 7.18
N SER A 177 6.75 3.88 8.07
CA SER A 177 7.39 3.30 9.27
C SER A 177 8.60 2.39 8.97
N SER A 178 8.75 1.98 7.71
CA SER A 178 9.84 1.13 7.21
C SER A 178 10.88 1.86 6.37
N ASN A 179 10.76 3.19 6.23
CA ASN A 179 11.70 4.01 5.46
C ASN A 179 12.90 4.38 6.34
N GLY A 180 13.80 3.43 6.57
CA GLY A 180 15.01 3.65 7.36
C GLY A 180 16.15 4.26 6.55
N ASN A 181 17.06 4.96 7.23
CA ASN A 181 18.22 5.62 6.64
C ASN A 181 19.42 4.68 6.34
N SER A 182 19.13 3.44 5.93
CA SER A 182 20.03 2.33 5.53
C SER A 182 19.40 0.98 5.85
N TRP A 183 18.10 0.94 6.17
CA TRP A 183 17.39 -0.27 6.57
C TRP A 183 15.92 -0.16 6.18
N SER A 184 15.27 -1.30 6.03
CA SER A 184 13.82 -1.41 5.85
C SER A 184 13.31 -2.66 6.56
N SER A 185 12.02 -2.70 6.89
CA SER A 185 11.35 -3.92 7.36
C SER A 185 10.40 -4.48 6.31
N CYS A 186 9.75 -5.60 6.63
CA CYS A 186 8.74 -6.22 5.77
C CYS A 186 7.51 -5.36 5.51
N HIS A 187 7.32 -4.29 6.28
CA HIS A 187 6.24 -3.33 6.08
C HIS A 187 6.56 -2.25 5.03
N THR A 188 7.70 -2.31 4.32
CA THR A 188 8.08 -1.32 3.30
C THR A 188 7.07 -1.25 2.15
N LEU A 189 6.72 -0.03 1.73
CA LEU A 189 5.95 0.21 0.51
C LEU A 189 6.85 0.15 -0.74
N ASP A 190 8.15 0.42 -0.58
CA ASP A 190 9.12 0.27 -1.66
C ASP A 190 9.38 -1.22 -1.94
N LYS A 191 8.77 -1.72 -3.02
CA LYS A 191 8.91 -3.10 -3.49
C LYS A 191 10.27 -3.40 -4.10
N ASN A 192 10.96 -2.36 -4.58
CA ASN A 192 12.25 -2.47 -5.26
C ASN A 192 13.44 -2.28 -4.32
N ASN A 193 13.18 -2.01 -3.03
CA ASN A 193 14.24 -1.80 -2.06
C ASN A 193 15.11 -3.06 -1.91
N PRO A 194 16.41 -3.02 -2.26
CA PRO A 194 17.30 -4.18 -2.19
C PRO A 194 17.58 -4.64 -0.75
N ASN A 195 17.31 -3.78 0.23
CA ASN A 195 17.40 -4.08 1.66
C ASN A 195 16.02 -4.41 2.29
N GLY A 196 14.96 -4.44 1.47
CA GLY A 196 13.59 -4.70 1.90
C GLY A 196 13.20 -6.18 1.72
N PHE A 197 12.26 -6.65 2.55
CA PHE A 197 11.65 -7.98 2.37
C PHE A 197 10.55 -7.94 1.29
N SER A 198 10.77 -7.22 0.19
CA SER A 198 9.81 -6.99 -0.91
C SER A 198 8.42 -6.51 -0.45
N GLY A 199 8.36 -5.85 0.71
CA GLY A 199 7.11 -5.38 1.31
C GLY A 199 6.09 -6.50 1.57
N CYS A 200 6.52 -7.72 1.92
CA CYS A 200 5.62 -8.87 2.10
C CYS A 200 4.55 -8.69 3.18
N HIS A 201 4.70 -7.71 4.08
CA HIS A 201 3.70 -7.33 5.08
C HIS A 201 3.36 -5.83 5.00
N CYS A 202 3.46 -5.20 3.83
CA CYS A 202 3.29 -3.75 3.71
C CYS A 202 1.89 -3.25 4.11
N SER A 203 0.86 -4.08 3.97
CA SER A 203 -0.50 -3.74 4.41
C SER A 203 -0.64 -3.68 5.92
N GLY A 204 0.31 -4.28 6.66
CA GLY A 204 0.44 -4.11 8.09
C GLY A 204 0.64 -2.65 8.53
N THR A 205 1.15 -1.77 7.66
CA THR A 205 1.20 -0.32 7.94
C THR A 205 -0.22 0.26 8.11
N MET A 206 -1.16 -0.15 7.25
CA MET A 206 -2.57 0.22 7.33
C MET A 206 -3.25 -0.40 8.55
N SER A 207 -2.91 -1.65 8.88
CA SER A 207 -3.46 -2.31 10.07
C SER A 207 -3.10 -1.53 11.35
N TYR A 208 -1.84 -1.09 11.50
CA TYR A 208 -1.45 -0.23 12.63
C TYR A 208 -2.02 1.18 12.58
N LEU A 209 -2.13 1.75 11.37
CA LEU A 209 -2.77 3.05 11.15
C LEU A 209 -4.19 3.07 11.70
N LEU A 210 -4.96 2.02 11.41
CA LEU A 210 -6.38 1.98 11.67
C LEU A 210 -6.74 1.51 13.08
N ASP A 211 -5.79 0.98 13.87
CA ASP A 211 -6.08 0.58 15.24
C ASP A 211 -6.21 1.77 16.22
N GLY A 212 -6.65 1.51 17.45
CA GLY A 212 -6.75 2.54 18.48
C GLY A 212 -5.58 2.61 19.48
N THR A 213 -4.50 1.88 19.27
CA THR A 213 -3.50 1.60 20.32
C THR A 213 -2.04 1.83 19.90
N THR A 214 -1.72 1.67 18.63
CA THR A 214 -0.36 1.78 18.11
C THR A 214 0.06 3.23 17.93
N MET A 215 1.28 3.55 18.35
CA MET A 215 2.02 4.80 18.11
C MET A 215 3.38 4.47 17.49
N VAL A 216 3.87 5.33 16.60
CA VAL A 216 5.18 5.18 15.96
C VAL A 216 6.19 6.07 16.68
N TYR A 217 7.21 5.46 17.29
CA TYR A 217 8.35 6.18 17.82
C TYR A 217 9.51 6.12 16.82
N TYR A 218 10.13 7.26 16.50
CA TYR A 218 11.29 7.29 15.63
C TYR A 218 12.22 8.47 15.92
N GLN A 219 13.41 8.41 15.34
CA GLN A 219 14.38 9.52 15.34
C GLN A 219 14.87 9.80 13.93
N VAL A 220 15.09 11.08 13.65
CA VAL A 220 15.71 11.55 12.39
C VAL A 220 16.86 12.50 12.71
N ASP A 221 17.66 12.82 11.70
CA ASP A 221 18.82 13.69 11.87
C ASP A 221 18.37 15.10 12.30
N LYS A 222 19.16 15.73 13.17
CA LYS A 222 18.89 17.11 13.62
C LYS A 222 19.16 18.14 12.51
N GLU A 223 19.88 17.76 11.46
CA GLU A 223 20.12 18.60 10.29
C GLU A 223 18.85 18.84 9.46
N TYR A 224 17.83 17.99 9.57
CA TYR A 224 16.53 18.28 8.96
C TYR A 224 15.90 19.51 9.61
N ASP A 225 15.23 20.32 8.80
CA ASP A 225 14.77 21.66 9.17
C ASP A 225 13.66 21.67 10.24
N GLY A 226 13.15 20.49 10.62
CA GLY A 226 12.10 20.32 11.61
C GLY A 226 10.69 20.28 11.01
N ASN A 227 10.56 20.55 9.71
CA ASN A 227 9.32 20.46 8.97
C ASN A 227 9.20 19.07 8.34
N ASP A 228 7.96 18.62 8.15
CA ASP A 228 7.66 17.39 7.39
C ASP A 228 8.47 16.14 7.82
N LEU A 229 8.84 16.06 9.10
CA LEU A 229 9.65 14.97 9.68
C LEU A 229 9.07 13.57 9.42
N GLU A 230 7.77 13.48 9.20
CA GLU A 230 7.08 12.25 8.83
C GLU A 230 7.59 11.64 7.52
N PHE A 231 8.09 12.46 6.59
CA PHE A 231 8.67 12.03 5.31
C PHE A 231 10.16 11.67 5.38
N GLU A 232 10.85 12.06 6.46
CA GLU A 232 12.29 11.88 6.55
C GLU A 232 12.70 10.42 6.84
N PRO A 233 13.84 9.95 6.29
CA PRO A 233 14.36 8.61 6.57
C PRO A 233 14.68 8.42 8.05
N LYS A 234 14.13 7.36 8.65
CA LYS A 234 14.22 7.08 10.08
C LYS A 234 15.58 6.48 10.43
N ILE A 235 16.28 7.06 11.40
CA ILE A 235 17.51 6.50 11.98
C ILE A 235 17.19 5.25 12.80
N ILE A 236 16.19 5.37 13.67
CA ILE A 236 15.60 4.25 14.40
C ILE A 236 14.09 4.34 14.38
N ARG A 237 13.41 3.20 14.52
CA ARG A 237 11.95 3.15 14.67
C ARG A 237 11.54 2.02 15.61
N GLN A 238 10.55 2.29 16.46
CA GLN A 238 9.94 1.32 17.36
C GLN A 238 8.45 1.58 17.45
N LEU A 239 7.64 0.52 17.32
CA LEU A 239 6.20 0.60 17.55
C LEU A 239 5.91 0.40 19.03
N PHE A 240 5.00 1.22 19.56
CA PHE A 240 4.48 1.11 20.91
C PHE A 240 2.97 0.97 20.86
N HIS A 241 2.40 0.13 21.71
CA HIS A 241 0.95 -0.05 21.81
C HIS A 241 0.51 0.38 23.21
N TYR A 242 -0.41 1.32 23.30
CA TYR A 242 -0.89 1.86 24.57
C TYR A 242 -2.41 1.81 24.67
N LYS A 243 -2.90 1.35 25.84
CA LYS A 243 -4.31 1.48 26.24
C LYS A 243 -4.42 1.37 27.75
N ASP A 244 -5.19 2.25 28.38
CA ASP A 244 -5.62 2.16 29.79
C ASP A 244 -4.50 1.83 30.79
N GLY A 245 -3.33 2.45 30.64
CA GLY A 245 -2.17 2.23 31.53
C GLY A 245 -1.39 0.94 31.28
N ILE A 246 -1.61 0.28 30.14
CA ILE A 246 -0.76 -0.78 29.58
C ILE A 246 0.02 -0.17 28.41
N LEU A 247 1.34 -0.36 28.42
CA LEU A 247 2.26 0.02 27.35
C LEU A 247 3.04 -1.21 26.90
N VAL A 248 2.89 -1.62 25.66
CA VAL A 248 3.69 -2.67 25.02
C VAL A 248 4.75 -2.02 24.13
N GLN A 249 5.99 -2.47 24.30
CA GLN A 249 7.15 -2.08 23.49
C GLN A 249 7.43 -3.17 22.46
N GLY A 250 7.35 -2.84 21.17
CA GLY A 250 7.68 -3.72 20.06
C GLY A 250 9.18 -3.77 19.73
N ARG A 251 9.51 -4.30 18.54
CA ARG A 251 10.90 -4.43 18.06
C ARG A 251 11.49 -3.07 17.68
N LEU A 252 12.75 -2.86 18.03
CA LEU A 252 13.56 -1.71 17.63
C LEU A 252 14.29 -2.02 16.31
N TYR A 253 14.14 -1.15 15.32
CA TYR A 253 14.86 -1.23 14.06
C TYR A 253 15.91 -0.12 13.95
N PRO A 254 17.08 -0.39 13.34
CA PRO A 254 17.51 -1.69 12.79
C PRO A 254 18.07 -2.68 13.83
N GLN A 255 18.25 -2.26 15.09
CA GLN A 255 19.12 -2.91 16.09
C GLN A 255 18.55 -4.17 16.77
N CYS A 256 17.79 -4.99 16.06
CA CYS A 256 17.18 -6.21 16.62
C CYS A 256 18.15 -7.39 16.81
N ASN A 257 19.31 -7.41 16.14
CA ASN A 257 20.23 -8.56 16.15
C ASN A 257 21.59 -8.28 16.80
N ASP A 258 21.85 -7.05 17.23
CA ASP A 258 23.15 -6.65 17.77
C ASP A 258 23.12 -6.77 19.29
N GLY A 259 23.64 -7.90 19.78
CA GLY A 259 23.60 -8.30 21.18
C GLY A 259 23.80 -7.14 22.17
N LYS A 260 22.89 -7.06 23.14
CA LYS A 260 23.02 -6.28 24.39
C LYS A 260 23.28 -4.77 24.24
N ASN A 261 22.97 -4.14 23.11
CA ASN A 261 23.01 -2.68 23.02
C ASN A 261 21.75 -2.01 23.61
N SER A 262 22.00 -0.96 24.40
CA SER A 262 21.21 -0.55 25.57
C SER A 262 19.97 0.32 25.28
N LEU A 263 19.59 0.58 24.01
CA LEU A 263 18.62 1.63 23.65
C LEU A 263 17.15 1.32 24.00
N TYR A 264 16.76 0.05 24.12
CA TYR A 264 15.39 -0.32 24.51
C TYR A 264 14.95 0.30 25.84
N THR A 265 15.85 0.33 26.82
CA THR A 265 15.57 0.83 28.16
C THR A 265 15.37 2.35 28.22
N PRO A 266 16.29 3.20 27.72
CA PRO A 266 16.10 4.64 27.70
C PRO A 266 14.89 5.06 26.86
N ILE A 267 14.66 4.44 25.69
CA ILE A 267 13.46 4.73 24.88
C ILE A 267 12.19 4.39 25.68
N ARG A 268 12.10 3.18 26.26
CA ARG A 268 10.92 2.81 27.07
C ARG A 268 10.72 3.73 28.28
N ALA A 269 11.80 4.09 28.99
CA ALA A 269 11.71 4.99 30.14
C ALA A 269 11.19 6.38 29.75
N GLN A 270 11.57 6.85 28.56
CA GLN A 270 11.06 8.09 27.99
C GLN A 270 9.58 8.00 27.65
N LEU A 271 9.14 6.95 26.95
CA LEU A 271 7.70 6.74 26.65
C LEU A 271 6.86 6.62 27.92
N GLN A 272 7.35 5.87 28.91
CA GLN A 272 6.73 5.75 30.23
C GLN A 272 6.57 7.11 30.91
N LYS A 273 7.57 8.00 30.80
CA LYS A 273 7.50 9.36 31.32
C LYS A 273 6.48 10.21 30.56
N ILE A 274 6.55 10.23 29.21
CA ILE A 274 5.63 10.98 28.36
C ILE A 274 4.18 10.65 28.71
N ILE A 275 3.86 9.35 28.75
CA ILE A 275 2.50 8.89 29.04
C ILE A 275 2.08 9.23 30.47
N ALA A 276 2.97 9.04 31.46
CA ALA A 276 2.66 9.37 32.85
C ALA A 276 2.40 10.88 33.03
N ASP A 277 3.18 11.73 32.38
CA ASP A 277 3.00 13.18 32.39
C ASP A 277 1.66 13.57 31.75
N CYS A 278 1.31 12.98 30.60
CA CYS A 278 0.03 13.22 29.93
C CYS A 278 -1.18 12.78 30.77
N LEU A 279 -1.03 11.69 31.54
CA LEU A 279 -2.05 11.20 32.47
C LEU A 279 -2.10 11.97 33.80
N VAL A 280 -1.15 12.87 34.05
CA VAL A 280 -0.95 13.51 35.37
C VAL A 280 -0.81 12.46 36.48
N ALA A 281 -0.11 11.36 36.17
CA ALA A 281 0.06 10.21 37.04
C ALA A 281 1.53 10.04 37.47
N PRO A 282 1.81 9.43 38.64
CA PRO A 282 3.17 9.08 39.00
C PRO A 282 3.79 8.12 37.97
N ASN A 283 5.03 8.39 37.55
CA ASN A 283 5.80 7.55 36.62
C ASN A 283 6.27 6.24 37.29
N LEU A 284 5.32 5.37 37.63
CA LEU A 284 5.51 4.11 38.37
C LEU A 284 4.98 2.92 37.58
N TRP A 285 5.88 2.34 36.78
CA TRP A 285 5.57 1.23 35.88
C TRP A 285 6.14 -0.09 36.38
N ARG A 286 5.37 -1.17 36.26
CA ARG A 286 5.85 -2.54 36.43
C ARG A 286 6.09 -3.16 35.05
N LYS A 287 7.35 -3.52 34.76
CA LYS A 287 7.75 -4.17 33.50
C LYS A 287 7.73 -5.69 33.63
N LYS A 288 7.27 -6.40 32.59
CA LYS A 288 7.53 -7.81 32.33
C LYS A 288 8.00 -7.96 30.86
N GLY A 289 9.04 -8.76 30.63
CA GLY A 289 9.58 -8.98 29.28
C GLY A 289 9.09 -10.28 28.65
N GLY A 290 9.27 -10.39 27.33
CA GLY A 290 9.02 -11.59 26.54
C GLY A 290 7.61 -11.67 25.98
N THR A 291 7.48 -12.44 24.90
CA THR A 291 6.26 -12.61 24.10
C THR A 291 5.08 -13.06 24.95
N SER A 292 5.26 -14.04 25.84
CA SER A 292 4.20 -14.49 26.77
C SER A 292 3.57 -13.37 27.59
N ALA A 293 4.35 -12.35 27.99
CA ALA A 293 3.81 -11.22 28.73
C ALA A 293 3.03 -10.25 27.85
N CYS A 294 3.43 -10.08 26.59
CA CYS A 294 2.74 -9.24 25.62
C CYS A 294 1.46 -9.91 25.12
N CYS A 295 1.51 -11.20 24.75
CA CYS A 295 0.34 -12.00 24.36
C CYS A 295 -0.72 -12.08 25.47
N SER A 296 -0.35 -11.92 26.74
CA SER A 296 -1.34 -11.90 27.84
C SER A 296 -2.16 -10.61 27.94
N VAL A 297 -1.88 -9.60 27.10
CA VAL A 297 -2.58 -8.31 27.12
C VAL A 297 -3.00 -7.82 25.74
N ILE A 298 -2.62 -8.53 24.66
CA ILE A 298 -2.91 -8.15 23.28
C ILE A 298 -3.87 -9.17 22.66
N ASN A 299 -4.92 -8.65 22.03
CA ASN A 299 -5.66 -9.33 20.97
C ASN A 299 -5.15 -8.75 19.63
N SER A 300 -4.85 -9.58 18.64
CA SER A 300 -4.33 -9.14 17.34
C SER A 300 -5.40 -9.22 16.26
N GLU A 301 -5.49 -8.18 15.43
CA GLU A 301 -6.38 -8.11 14.27
C GLU A 301 -5.65 -7.56 13.03
N GLY A 302 -6.12 -7.90 11.83
CA GLY A 302 -5.54 -7.45 10.57
C GLY A 302 -4.22 -8.13 10.17
N THR A 303 -3.50 -7.49 9.25
CA THR A 303 -2.43 -8.09 8.41
C THR A 303 -1.01 -7.73 8.82
N HIS A 304 -0.83 -7.09 9.99
CA HIS A 304 0.50 -6.68 10.42
C HIS A 304 1.33 -7.84 10.96
N TYR A 305 2.64 -7.79 10.69
CA TYR A 305 3.59 -8.67 11.36
C TYR A 305 3.57 -8.46 12.88
N ARG A 306 3.29 -9.53 13.63
CA ARG A 306 3.07 -9.51 15.09
C ARG A 306 4.37 -9.64 15.86
N ASP A 307 5.13 -8.54 15.94
CA ASP A 307 6.42 -8.52 16.65
C ASP A 307 6.32 -9.05 18.10
N TYR A 308 5.21 -8.77 18.78
CA TYR A 308 4.96 -9.18 20.16
C TYR A 308 4.71 -10.69 20.35
N GLU A 309 4.47 -11.44 19.27
CA GLU A 309 4.38 -12.91 19.27
C GLU A 309 5.70 -13.57 18.87
N CYS A 310 6.53 -12.87 18.08
CA CYS A 310 7.72 -13.45 17.44
C CYS A 310 9.07 -12.98 18.03
N GLN A 311 9.11 -11.88 18.79
CA GLN A 311 10.36 -11.22 19.20
C GLN A 311 10.52 -11.20 20.72
N SER A 312 11.61 -11.76 21.24
CA SER A 312 11.82 -11.96 22.68
C SER A 312 12.10 -10.66 23.45
N GLU A 313 12.53 -9.62 22.74
CA GLU A 313 12.90 -8.30 23.21
C GLU A 313 11.68 -7.44 23.56
N CYS A 314 10.47 -7.85 23.14
CA CYS A 314 9.25 -7.14 23.46
C CYS A 314 9.00 -7.11 24.98
N SER A 315 8.28 -6.09 25.44
CA SER A 315 7.92 -6.00 26.86
C SER A 315 6.63 -5.26 27.12
N VAL A 316 5.97 -5.62 28.21
CA VAL A 316 4.78 -4.93 28.71
C VAL A 316 5.13 -4.15 29.97
N SER A 317 4.65 -2.92 30.05
CA SER A 317 4.71 -2.05 31.22
C SER A 317 3.30 -1.70 31.66
N LYS A 318 3.01 -1.83 32.96
CA LYS A 318 1.69 -1.53 33.54
C LYS A 318 1.81 -0.49 34.65
N ILE A 319 0.94 0.51 34.65
CA ILE A 319 0.85 1.47 35.77
C ILE A 319 0.25 0.75 36.98
N VAL A 320 1.00 0.66 38.08
CA VAL A 320 0.66 -0.17 39.25
C VAL A 320 -0.56 0.35 40.01
N LYS A 321 -0.74 1.68 40.07
CA LYS A 321 -1.76 2.33 40.90
C LYS A 321 -3.14 2.45 40.24
N MET A 322 -3.29 2.04 38.98
CA MET A 322 -4.60 2.10 38.30
C MET A 322 -5.55 0.98 38.75
N ILE A 323 -5.05 -0.05 39.45
CA ILE A 323 -5.87 -1.17 39.91
C ILE A 323 -5.96 -1.17 41.43
N PRO A 324 -7.17 -1.16 42.01
CA PRO A 324 -7.36 -1.32 43.44
C PRO A 324 -6.71 -2.60 43.96
N LYS A 325 -6.03 -2.51 45.11
CA LYS A 325 -5.37 -3.65 45.74
C LYS A 325 -6.34 -4.83 45.92
N GLY A 326 -5.95 -6.02 45.46
CA GLY A 326 -6.75 -7.24 45.56
C GLY A 326 -7.65 -7.56 44.36
N ARG A 327 -7.68 -6.71 43.32
CA ARG A 327 -8.37 -7.03 42.05
C ARG A 327 -7.44 -7.63 41.01
N VAL A 328 -8.00 -8.51 40.17
CA VAL A 328 -7.31 -9.08 39.01
C VAL A 328 -7.24 -8.04 37.90
N ASP A 329 -6.07 -7.93 37.26
CA ASP A 329 -5.88 -7.07 36.09
C ASP A 329 -6.33 -7.79 34.82
N ASN A 330 -7.55 -7.51 34.38
CA ASN A 330 -8.14 -8.06 33.15
C ASN A 330 -8.10 -7.07 31.98
N ARG A 331 -7.29 -6.01 32.05
CA ARG A 331 -7.17 -5.06 30.94
C ARG A 331 -6.42 -5.72 29.76
N HIS A 332 -6.97 -5.54 28.57
CA HIS A 332 -6.42 -5.99 27.30
C HIS A 332 -6.57 -4.88 26.26
N MET A 333 -5.81 -4.97 25.17
CA MET A 333 -5.86 -4.05 24.05
C MET A 333 -5.94 -4.83 22.74
N THR A 334 -6.58 -4.25 21.73
CA THR A 334 -6.50 -4.76 20.36
C THR A 334 -5.39 -4.01 19.63
N VAL A 335 -4.51 -4.75 18.98
CA VAL A 335 -3.45 -4.21 18.12
C VAL A 335 -3.76 -4.63 16.69
N GLY A 336 -3.69 -3.66 15.78
CA GLY A 336 -4.15 -3.81 14.41
C GLY A 336 -5.66 -3.67 14.23
N HIS A 337 -6.06 -3.59 12.96
CA HIS A 337 -7.43 -3.45 12.50
C HIS A 337 -7.54 -4.06 11.09
N ASP A 338 -8.76 -4.41 10.71
CA ASP A 338 -9.17 -4.67 9.34
C ASP A 338 -8.72 -3.55 8.39
N ILE A 339 -8.24 -3.90 7.20
CA ILE A 339 -7.68 -2.91 6.27
C ILE A 339 -8.63 -2.65 5.10
N TYR A 340 -8.52 -1.47 4.52
CA TYR A 340 -9.29 -1.06 3.35
C TYR A 340 -8.38 -0.81 2.16
N CYS A 341 -8.84 -1.23 0.99
CA CYS A 341 -8.20 -0.97 -0.28
C CYS A 341 -8.10 0.54 -0.49
N VAL A 342 -6.90 1.05 -0.75
CA VAL A 342 -6.70 2.50 -0.94
C VAL A 342 -7.34 3.04 -2.24
N LYS A 343 -7.75 2.16 -3.15
CA LYS A 343 -8.43 2.48 -4.41
C LYS A 343 -9.96 2.48 -4.29
N CYS A 344 -10.59 1.34 -3.99
CA CYS A 344 -12.05 1.24 -3.92
C CYS A 344 -12.63 1.46 -2.51
N GLY A 345 -11.82 1.27 -1.45
CA GLY A 345 -12.27 1.38 -0.06
C GLY A 345 -12.87 0.10 0.51
N ASP A 346 -12.92 -1.00 -0.24
CA ASP A 346 -13.39 -2.29 0.23
C ASP A 346 -12.40 -2.95 1.18
N TRP A 347 -12.93 -3.79 2.06
CA TRP A 347 -12.11 -4.59 2.96
C TRP A 347 -11.30 -5.64 2.18
N HIS A 348 -10.08 -5.92 2.65
CA HIS A 348 -9.29 -7.06 2.20
C HIS A 348 -8.30 -7.50 3.29
N ASP A 349 -7.65 -8.65 3.12
CA ASP A 349 -6.70 -9.24 4.08
C ASP A 349 -5.33 -9.56 3.45
N MET A 350 -5.08 -9.10 2.22
CA MET A 350 -3.78 -9.27 1.57
C MET A 350 -2.65 -8.55 2.32
N GLU A 351 -1.63 -9.29 2.74
CA GLU A 351 -0.53 -8.77 3.57
C GLU A 351 0.48 -7.92 2.79
N SER A 352 0.70 -8.28 1.52
CA SER A 352 1.76 -7.74 0.68
C SER A 352 1.33 -6.54 -0.16
N ILE A 353 0.12 -5.99 0.00
CA ILE A 353 -0.33 -4.83 -0.78
C ILE A 353 -1.47 -4.03 -0.12
N LEU A 354 -1.58 -2.74 -0.47
CA LEU A 354 -2.65 -1.83 0.00
C LEU A 354 -3.93 -1.84 -0.86
N LEU A 355 -3.98 -2.70 -1.88
CA LEU A 355 -5.12 -2.84 -2.78
C LEU A 355 -5.86 -4.14 -2.43
N CYS A 356 -7.16 -4.19 -2.65
CA CYS A 356 -7.88 -5.47 -2.72
C CYS A 356 -7.47 -6.21 -4.01
N GLU A 357 -7.84 -7.49 -4.10
CA GLU A 357 -7.49 -8.36 -5.22
C GLU A 357 -7.95 -7.73 -6.56
N ASP A 358 -9.23 -7.34 -6.64
CA ASP A 358 -9.79 -6.73 -7.86
C ASP A 358 -9.10 -5.43 -8.26
N CYS A 359 -8.67 -4.61 -7.30
CA CYS A 359 -7.96 -3.37 -7.59
C CYS A 359 -6.50 -3.59 -7.95
N TYR A 360 -5.88 -4.66 -7.44
CA TYR A 360 -4.51 -5.04 -7.77
C TYR A 360 -4.42 -5.64 -9.17
N ASP A 361 -5.36 -6.52 -9.53
CA ASP A 361 -5.39 -7.19 -10.83
C ASP A 361 -5.62 -6.21 -12.00
N ASN A 362 -6.26 -5.08 -11.72
CA ASN A 362 -6.45 -3.97 -12.66
C ASN A 362 -5.33 -2.91 -12.58
N TYR A 363 -4.24 -3.18 -11.84
CA TYR A 363 -3.16 -2.23 -11.59
C TYR A 363 -1.76 -2.82 -11.84
N GLY A 364 -1.55 -4.07 -11.46
CA GLY A 364 -0.31 -4.79 -11.69
C GLY A 364 -0.30 -5.46 -13.06
N ASP A 365 0.90 -5.72 -13.54
CA ASP A 365 1.23 -6.74 -14.54
C ASP A 365 0.92 -8.13 -13.95
N SER A 366 -0.34 -8.35 -13.53
CA SER A 366 -0.82 -9.68 -13.20
C SER A 366 -1.10 -10.32 -14.55
N GLU A 367 -0.41 -11.41 -14.86
CA GLU A 367 -0.62 -12.26 -16.06
C GLU A 367 -2.02 -12.91 -16.08
N SER A 368 -3.01 -12.34 -15.39
CA SER A 368 -4.34 -12.87 -15.14
C SER A 368 -5.33 -11.76 -14.76
N HIS A 369 -6.58 -11.91 -15.20
CA HIS A 369 -7.68 -10.97 -14.92
C HIS A 369 -8.94 -11.70 -14.45
N ARG A 370 -9.88 -10.95 -13.87
CA ARG A 370 -11.21 -11.46 -13.50
C ARG A 370 -12.20 -11.19 -14.63
N CYS A 371 -12.96 -12.20 -15.04
CA CYS A 371 -14.04 -12.03 -16.00
C CYS A 371 -15.16 -11.16 -15.42
N CYS A 372 -15.58 -10.12 -16.14
CA CYS A 372 -16.61 -9.18 -15.71
C CYS A 372 -17.99 -9.84 -15.50
N ASP A 373 -18.27 -10.93 -16.23
CA ASP A 373 -19.58 -11.60 -16.20
C ASP A 373 -19.62 -12.76 -15.19
N CYS A 374 -18.74 -13.76 -15.33
CA CYS A 374 -18.74 -14.91 -14.41
C CYS A 374 -18.00 -14.68 -13.09
N GLY A 375 -17.11 -13.67 -13.02
CA GLY A 375 -16.28 -13.41 -11.83
C GLY A 375 -15.12 -14.38 -11.61
N ASP A 376 -14.96 -15.41 -12.46
CA ASP A 376 -13.83 -16.34 -12.40
C ASP A 376 -12.54 -15.70 -12.96
N ARG A 377 -11.40 -16.31 -12.60
CA ARG A 377 -10.05 -15.81 -12.90
C ARG A 377 -9.38 -16.66 -13.98
N TYR A 378 -8.77 -16.00 -14.96
CA TYR A 378 -8.09 -16.64 -16.08
C TYR A 378 -6.77 -15.91 -16.37
N ASP A 379 -5.83 -16.60 -17.01
CA ASP A 379 -4.59 -15.99 -17.48
C ASP A 379 -4.90 -14.98 -18.62
N GLU A 380 -4.11 -13.92 -18.77
CA GLU A 380 -4.38 -12.82 -19.72
C GLU A 380 -4.52 -13.32 -21.16
N ASP A 381 -3.78 -14.38 -21.54
CA ASP A 381 -3.84 -15.01 -22.85
C ASP A 381 -5.13 -15.81 -23.12
N GLU A 382 -5.92 -16.08 -22.08
CA GLU A 382 -7.25 -16.69 -22.18
C GLU A 382 -8.40 -15.66 -22.12
N MET A 383 -8.06 -14.37 -22.05
CA MET A 383 -9.01 -13.28 -21.83
C MET A 383 -9.04 -12.25 -22.96
N TYR A 384 -10.14 -11.50 -23.02
CA TYR A 384 -10.38 -10.49 -24.04
C TYR A 384 -10.87 -9.20 -23.42
N CYS A 385 -10.19 -8.09 -23.72
CA CYS A 385 -10.57 -6.76 -23.27
C CYS A 385 -11.57 -6.14 -24.24
N ILE A 386 -12.82 -5.97 -23.80
CA ILE A 386 -13.93 -5.43 -24.57
C ILE A 386 -14.41 -4.17 -23.85
N ASN A 387 -14.35 -3.01 -24.51
CA ASN A 387 -14.74 -1.71 -23.95
C ASN A 387 -14.08 -1.34 -22.60
N GLY A 388 -12.85 -1.82 -22.37
CA GLY A 388 -12.09 -1.55 -21.14
C GLY A 388 -12.33 -2.53 -20.00
N GLU A 389 -13.14 -3.58 -20.21
CA GLU A 389 -13.39 -4.66 -19.25
C GLU A 389 -12.94 -6.01 -19.80
N TRP A 390 -12.55 -6.94 -18.93
CA TRP A 390 -12.03 -8.24 -19.32
C TRP A 390 -13.12 -9.33 -19.28
N TYR A 391 -13.22 -10.13 -20.34
CA TYR A 391 -14.16 -11.25 -20.46
C TYR A 391 -13.43 -12.54 -20.83
N CYS A 392 -13.82 -13.66 -20.22
CA CYS A 392 -13.27 -14.97 -20.57
C CYS A 392 -13.88 -15.49 -21.88
N SER A 393 -13.26 -16.53 -22.44
CA SER A 393 -13.73 -17.19 -23.67
C SER A 393 -15.20 -17.65 -23.61
N GLY A 394 -15.69 -18.04 -22.43
CA GLY A 394 -17.06 -18.53 -22.24
C GLY A 394 -18.13 -17.43 -22.05
N CYS A 395 -17.73 -16.21 -21.67
CA CYS A 395 -18.64 -15.09 -21.38
C CYS A 395 -18.72 -14.05 -22.51
N SER A 396 -18.11 -14.35 -23.66
CA SER A 396 -18.11 -13.47 -24.82
C SER A 396 -17.97 -14.29 -26.10
N THR A 397 -18.50 -13.79 -27.21
CA THR A 397 -18.49 -14.47 -28.51
C THR A 397 -18.44 -13.46 -29.65
N TYR A 398 -18.22 -13.92 -30.88
CA TYR A 398 -18.22 -13.07 -32.06
C TYR A 398 -19.65 -12.85 -32.57
N CYS A 399 -19.95 -11.62 -32.97
CA CYS A 399 -21.13 -11.28 -33.74
C CYS A 399 -20.97 -11.78 -35.17
N ASP A 400 -21.96 -12.49 -35.71
CA ASP A 400 -21.94 -13.02 -37.08
C ASP A 400 -22.04 -11.90 -38.13
N HIS A 401 -22.60 -10.74 -37.76
CA HIS A 401 -22.77 -9.59 -38.65
C HIS A 401 -21.49 -8.72 -38.75
N CYS A 402 -21.01 -8.16 -37.64
CA CYS A 402 -19.83 -7.27 -37.66
C CYS A 402 -18.49 -7.99 -37.46
N GLY A 403 -18.50 -9.25 -37.02
CA GLY A 403 -17.28 -10.00 -36.72
C GLY A 403 -16.53 -9.53 -35.47
N GLU A 404 -17.09 -8.58 -34.70
CA GLU A 404 -16.51 -8.13 -33.44
C GLU A 404 -16.90 -9.05 -32.29
N ARG A 405 -16.00 -9.16 -31.29
CA ARG A 405 -16.25 -9.95 -30.09
C ARG A 405 -16.95 -9.11 -29.04
N VAL A 406 -18.12 -9.56 -28.61
CA VAL A 406 -18.99 -8.85 -27.67
C VAL A 406 -19.28 -9.71 -26.44
N PRO A 407 -19.69 -9.12 -25.30
CA PRO A 407 -20.18 -9.88 -24.15
C PRO A 407 -21.43 -10.67 -24.53
N ASN A 408 -21.61 -11.87 -23.94
CA ASN A 408 -22.80 -12.69 -24.20
C ASN A 408 -24.12 -12.00 -23.81
N SER A 409 -24.07 -10.98 -22.95
CA SER A 409 -25.21 -10.15 -22.55
C SER A 409 -25.66 -9.14 -23.60
N SER A 410 -24.87 -8.92 -24.65
CA SER A 410 -25.13 -7.92 -25.72
C SER A 410 -25.28 -8.56 -27.10
N ILE A 411 -25.58 -9.86 -27.16
CA ILE A 411 -25.76 -10.63 -28.39
C ILE A 411 -26.90 -11.62 -28.24
N HIS A 412 -27.65 -11.81 -29.32
CA HIS A 412 -28.82 -12.65 -29.36
C HIS A 412 -28.88 -13.46 -30.64
N TYR A 413 -29.35 -14.71 -30.55
CA TYR A 413 -29.65 -15.54 -31.71
C TYR A 413 -30.99 -15.14 -32.32
N TYR A 414 -30.96 -14.74 -33.59
CA TYR A 414 -32.15 -14.37 -34.36
C TYR A 414 -32.51 -15.50 -35.33
N GLY A 415 -33.42 -16.38 -34.91
CA GLY A 415 -33.77 -17.60 -35.68
C GLY A 415 -34.39 -17.37 -37.06
N GLU A 416 -34.80 -16.15 -37.40
CA GLU A 416 -35.24 -15.81 -38.76
C GLU A 416 -34.09 -15.57 -39.73
N LEU A 417 -32.92 -15.20 -39.20
CA LEU A 417 -31.67 -14.94 -39.91
C LEU A 417 -30.69 -16.13 -39.76
N ASP A 418 -30.89 -16.97 -38.74
CA ASP A 418 -29.98 -18.06 -38.36
C ASP A 418 -28.58 -17.56 -37.94
N GLU A 419 -28.53 -16.41 -37.27
CA GLU A 419 -27.30 -15.68 -36.91
C GLU A 419 -27.36 -15.16 -35.46
N ASP A 420 -26.20 -15.10 -34.80
CA ASP A 420 -25.99 -14.42 -33.53
C ASP A 420 -25.54 -12.97 -33.79
N ILE A 421 -26.41 -11.99 -33.48
CA ILE A 421 -26.19 -10.59 -33.83
C ILE A 421 -26.17 -9.73 -32.56
N CYS A 422 -25.20 -8.82 -32.46
CA CYS A 422 -25.08 -7.92 -31.33
C CYS A 422 -26.15 -6.80 -31.36
N ASP A 423 -26.46 -6.26 -30.18
CA ASP A 423 -27.48 -5.22 -30.01
C ASP A 423 -27.23 -3.98 -30.88
N GLU A 424 -25.96 -3.60 -31.06
CA GLU A 424 -25.56 -2.45 -31.87
C GLU A 424 -25.91 -2.68 -33.35
N CYS A 425 -25.47 -3.80 -33.93
CA CYS A 425 -25.81 -4.17 -35.31
C CYS A 425 -27.33 -4.25 -35.52
N ILE A 426 -28.07 -4.84 -34.57
CA ILE A 426 -29.54 -4.92 -34.65
C ILE A 426 -30.17 -3.53 -34.70
N SER A 427 -29.65 -2.59 -33.90
CA SER A 427 -30.19 -1.24 -33.84
C SER A 427 -29.86 -0.38 -35.06
N GLU A 428 -28.73 -0.65 -35.73
CA GLU A 428 -28.24 0.15 -36.85
C GLU A 428 -28.68 -0.39 -38.21
N ASP A 429 -28.61 -1.71 -38.40
CA ASP A 429 -28.66 -2.34 -39.73
C ASP A 429 -29.92 -3.17 -39.98
N PHE A 430 -30.80 -3.34 -38.99
CA PHE A 430 -31.98 -4.19 -39.11
C PHE A 430 -33.27 -3.49 -38.71
N SER A 431 -34.36 -3.83 -39.41
CA SER A 431 -35.72 -3.39 -39.11
C SER A 431 -36.73 -4.51 -39.36
N THR A 432 -37.92 -4.39 -38.80
CA THR A 432 -38.99 -5.37 -39.04
C THR A 432 -39.77 -5.01 -40.30
N CYS A 433 -40.00 -5.97 -41.19
CA CYS A 433 -40.90 -5.82 -42.33
C CYS A 433 -42.34 -5.60 -41.86
N ASP A 434 -42.97 -4.49 -42.23
CA ASP A 434 -44.31 -4.11 -41.78
C ASP A 434 -45.40 -5.10 -42.24
N CYS A 435 -45.15 -5.78 -43.36
CA CYS A 435 -46.09 -6.72 -43.95
C CYS A 435 -46.07 -8.13 -43.31
N CYS A 436 -44.92 -8.59 -42.80
CA CYS A 436 -44.80 -9.95 -42.23
C CYS A 436 -44.26 -10.02 -40.80
N GLY A 437 -43.84 -8.89 -40.24
CA GLY A 437 -43.29 -8.77 -38.89
C GLY A 437 -41.90 -9.36 -38.71
N LYS A 438 -41.25 -9.82 -39.80
CA LYS A 438 -39.95 -10.45 -39.73
C LYS A 438 -38.82 -9.44 -39.67
N LEU A 439 -37.78 -9.74 -38.90
CA LEU A 439 -36.55 -8.96 -38.88
C LEU A 439 -35.84 -9.11 -40.23
N THR A 440 -35.38 -8.02 -40.82
CA THR A 440 -34.75 -7.99 -42.15
C THR A 440 -33.66 -6.93 -42.14
N ASN A 441 -32.57 -7.17 -42.87
CA ASN A 441 -31.54 -6.16 -43.06
C ASN A 441 -32.15 -4.95 -43.77
N ASN A 442 -31.77 -3.74 -43.34
CA ASN A 442 -32.31 -2.50 -43.89
C ASN A 442 -32.08 -2.38 -45.40
N ASP A 443 -30.99 -2.94 -45.93
CA ASP A 443 -30.69 -2.96 -47.37
C ASP A 443 -31.64 -3.87 -48.18
N ASP A 444 -32.32 -4.81 -47.53
CA ASP A 444 -33.27 -5.76 -48.14
C ASP A 444 -34.74 -5.31 -47.98
N LEU A 445 -34.96 -4.11 -47.43
CA LEU A 445 -36.27 -3.50 -47.29
C LEU A 445 -36.52 -2.49 -48.42
N THR A 446 -37.73 -2.51 -48.97
CA THR A 446 -38.22 -1.52 -49.92
C THR A 446 -39.33 -0.72 -49.26
N TYR A 447 -39.18 0.60 -49.24
CA TYR A 447 -40.24 1.50 -48.77
C TYR A 447 -41.30 1.65 -49.86
N ILE A 448 -42.58 1.54 -49.46
CA ILE A 448 -43.73 1.62 -50.35
C ILE A 448 -44.52 2.88 -49.98
N GLU A 449 -44.44 3.91 -50.83
CA GLU A 449 -45.10 5.21 -50.56
C GLU A 449 -46.62 5.07 -50.47
N SER A 450 -47.21 4.16 -51.25
CA SER A 450 -48.67 4.01 -51.34
C SER A 450 -49.33 3.46 -50.06
N THR A 451 -48.55 2.81 -49.20
CA THR A 451 -49.02 2.22 -47.94
C THR A 451 -48.26 2.74 -46.72
N ASP A 452 -47.18 3.51 -46.90
CA ASP A 452 -46.27 3.97 -45.83
C ASP A 452 -45.67 2.78 -45.05
N GLU A 453 -45.19 1.77 -45.78
CA GLU A 453 -44.66 0.51 -45.21
C GLU A 453 -43.26 0.21 -45.73
N ASN A 454 -42.39 -0.35 -44.89
CA ASN A 454 -41.13 -0.99 -45.28
C ASN A 454 -41.34 -2.49 -45.45
N VAL A 455 -41.13 -2.99 -46.66
CA VAL A 455 -41.51 -4.34 -47.06
C VAL A 455 -40.29 -5.11 -47.55
N CYS A 456 -40.08 -6.32 -47.00
CA CYS A 456 -38.99 -7.19 -47.45
C CYS A 456 -39.22 -7.73 -48.86
N GLY A 457 -38.15 -8.06 -49.59
CA GLY A 457 -38.22 -8.52 -50.98
C GLY A 457 -39.23 -9.65 -51.24
N ARG A 458 -39.37 -10.63 -50.32
CA ARG A 458 -40.38 -11.68 -50.47
C ARG A 458 -41.81 -11.15 -50.37
N CYS A 459 -42.08 -10.21 -49.48
CA CYS A 459 -43.41 -9.63 -49.36
C CYS A 459 -43.69 -8.70 -50.54
N LEU A 460 -42.68 -7.97 -51.01
CA LEU A 460 -42.74 -7.16 -52.22
C LEU A 460 -43.17 -8.01 -53.42
N GLU A 461 -42.48 -9.13 -53.68
CA GLU A 461 -42.78 -10.04 -54.80
C GLU A 461 -44.17 -10.68 -54.73
N ASN A 462 -44.67 -10.99 -53.53
CA ASN A 462 -45.88 -11.81 -53.38
C ASN A 462 -47.16 -11.01 -53.14
N LYS A 463 -47.06 -9.76 -52.70
CA LYS A 463 -48.21 -8.94 -52.31
C LYS A 463 -48.25 -7.58 -52.98
N TYR A 464 -47.19 -7.15 -53.64
CA TYR A 464 -47.11 -5.88 -54.33
C TYR A 464 -46.84 -6.07 -55.82
N ALA A 465 -47.36 -5.16 -56.64
CA ALA A 465 -47.09 -5.07 -58.06
C ALA A 465 -46.66 -3.64 -58.40
N TYR A 466 -45.65 -3.52 -59.24
CA TYR A 466 -45.19 -2.24 -59.74
C TYR A 466 -46.14 -1.74 -60.84
N VAL A 467 -46.55 -0.48 -60.74
CA VAL A 467 -47.47 0.18 -61.66
C VAL A 467 -46.69 1.17 -62.52
N ASP A 468 -46.51 0.84 -63.80
CA ASP A 468 -45.66 1.61 -64.72
C ASP A 468 -46.11 3.08 -64.88
N THR A 469 -47.40 3.34 -64.75
CA THR A 469 -47.99 4.69 -64.89
C THR A 469 -47.68 5.59 -63.70
N GLU A 470 -47.43 5.02 -62.53
CA GLU A 470 -47.23 5.72 -61.27
C GLU A 470 -45.78 5.64 -60.77
N ASP A 471 -44.92 4.84 -61.42
CA ASP A 471 -43.52 4.59 -61.04
C ASP A 471 -43.37 4.08 -59.59
N GLU A 472 -44.34 3.28 -59.11
CA GLU A 472 -44.44 2.87 -57.70
C GLU A 472 -45.10 1.49 -57.53
N TYR A 473 -44.86 0.84 -56.38
CA TYR A 473 -45.47 -0.40 -55.96
C TYR A 473 -46.81 -0.17 -55.23
N TYR A 474 -47.79 -1.01 -55.58
CA TYR A 474 -49.10 -1.02 -54.97
C TYR A 474 -49.51 -2.45 -54.58
N PRO A 475 -50.35 -2.64 -53.55
CA PRO A 475 -50.89 -3.95 -53.22
C PRO A 475 -51.57 -4.59 -54.45
N ILE A 476 -51.27 -5.86 -54.73
CA ILE A 476 -51.70 -6.56 -55.96
C ILE A 476 -53.22 -6.49 -56.13
N GLU A 477 -54.00 -6.48 -55.05
CA GLU A 477 -55.45 -6.36 -55.09
C GLU A 477 -55.97 -5.02 -55.65
N LYS A 478 -55.11 -4.00 -55.75
CA LYS A 478 -55.44 -2.67 -56.32
C LYS A 478 -54.93 -2.50 -57.75
N VAL A 479 -54.24 -3.51 -58.30
CA VAL A 479 -53.57 -3.42 -59.61
C VAL A 479 -54.22 -4.41 -60.58
N ASN A 480 -54.39 -3.97 -61.84
CA ASN A 480 -54.84 -4.84 -62.93
C ASN A 480 -53.86 -4.75 -64.11
N THR A 481 -53.88 -5.75 -64.99
CA THR A 481 -53.01 -5.81 -66.17
C THR A 481 -53.87 -5.67 -67.43
N CYS A 482 -53.60 -4.62 -68.21
CA CYS A 482 -54.30 -4.39 -69.47
C CYS A 482 -53.88 -5.44 -70.51
N VAL A 483 -54.71 -5.63 -71.54
CA VAL A 483 -54.39 -6.49 -72.69
C VAL A 483 -53.10 -6.08 -73.42
N CYS A 484 -52.68 -4.81 -73.32
CA CYS A 484 -51.42 -4.32 -73.87
C CYS A 484 -50.18 -4.72 -73.04
N GLY A 485 -50.38 -5.31 -71.85
CA GLY A 485 -49.32 -5.73 -70.93
C GLY A 485 -48.96 -4.71 -69.84
N GLN A 486 -49.50 -3.49 -69.90
CA GLN A 486 -49.26 -2.43 -68.92
C GLN A 486 -50.07 -2.65 -67.63
N THR A 487 -49.42 -2.46 -66.49
CA THR A 487 -50.08 -2.46 -65.17
C THR A 487 -50.65 -1.08 -64.84
N TYR A 488 -51.84 -1.05 -64.25
CA TYR A 488 -52.54 0.19 -63.86
C TYR A 488 -53.39 -0.03 -62.60
N LEU A 489 -53.78 1.07 -61.95
CA LEU A 489 -54.62 1.06 -60.76
C LEU A 489 -56.10 0.84 -61.11
N ILE A 490 -56.77 -0.01 -60.32
CA ILE A 490 -58.21 -0.27 -60.47
C ILE A 490 -59.00 0.94 -59.96
N GLU A 491 -59.76 1.58 -60.85
CA GLU A 491 -60.68 2.68 -60.50
C GLU A 491 -62.16 2.23 -60.44
N GLU A 492 -63.02 3.06 -59.84
CA GLU A 492 -64.44 2.77 -59.71
C GLU A 492 -65.13 2.77 -61.09
N GLY A 493 -65.49 1.58 -61.58
CA GLY A 493 -66.02 1.39 -62.94
C GLY A 493 -65.02 0.85 -63.97
N ASP A 494 -63.86 0.34 -63.52
CA ASP A 494 -62.84 -0.28 -64.35
C ASP A 494 -63.40 -1.31 -65.34
N LYS A 495 -63.04 -1.14 -66.62
CA LYS A 495 -63.45 -2.00 -67.74
C LYS A 495 -62.39 -3.04 -68.11
N GLY A 496 -61.27 -3.11 -67.38
CA GLY A 496 -60.17 -4.01 -67.69
C GLY A 496 -59.18 -3.44 -68.72
N LEU A 497 -59.14 -2.12 -68.90
CA LEU A 497 -58.25 -1.43 -69.85
C LEU A 497 -57.47 -0.33 -69.12
N CYS A 498 -56.17 -0.19 -69.44
CA CYS A 498 -55.37 0.92 -68.93
C CYS A 498 -55.83 2.27 -69.52
N PRO A 499 -55.46 3.42 -68.92
CA PRO A 499 -55.86 4.75 -69.41
C PRO A 499 -55.58 4.95 -70.91
N ASP A 500 -54.42 4.51 -71.39
CA ASP A 500 -54.04 4.63 -72.80
C ASP A 500 -54.96 3.83 -73.74
N CYS A 501 -55.36 2.61 -73.34
CA CYS A 501 -56.30 1.80 -74.12
C CYS A 501 -57.76 2.27 -74.02
N ILE A 502 -58.14 2.94 -72.92
CA ILE A 502 -59.45 3.59 -72.80
C ILE A 502 -59.55 4.79 -73.75
N GLU A 503 -58.48 5.58 -73.87
CA GLU A 503 -58.42 6.70 -74.83
C GLU A 503 -58.47 6.20 -76.29
N GLU A 504 -57.82 5.08 -76.62
CA GLU A 504 -57.91 4.47 -77.96
C GLU A 504 -59.31 3.92 -78.30
N GLU A 505 -60.04 3.33 -77.34
CA GLU A 505 -61.43 2.86 -77.58
C GLU A 505 -62.46 4.01 -77.71
N THR A 506 -62.17 5.17 -77.14
CA THR A 506 -63.10 6.33 -77.15
C THR A 506 -62.76 7.39 -78.19
N GLY A 507 -61.63 7.24 -78.90
CA GLY A 507 -61.11 8.18 -79.90
C GLY A 507 -61.66 8.05 -81.33
N ASP A 508 -62.52 7.07 -81.63
CA ASP A 508 -63.23 6.94 -82.91
C ASP A 508 -64.67 7.54 -82.80
N GLU A 509 -64.78 8.88 -82.82
CA GLU A 509 -65.99 9.61 -83.24
C GLU A 509 -65.77 10.39 -84.55
#